data_AF-A0A3D3K695-F1
#
_entry.id   AF-A0A3D3K695-F1
#
_cell.length_a   1.000
_cell.length_b   1.000
_cell.length_c   1.000
_cell.angle_alpha   90.00
_cell.angle_beta   90.00
_cell.angle_gamma   90.00
#
_symmetry.space_group_name_H-M   'P 1'
#
loop_
_entity.id
_entity.type
_entity.pdbx_description
1 polymer ?
#
loop_
_entity_poly.entity_id
_entity_poly.type
_entity_poly.pdbx_seq_one_letter_code
_entity_poly.pdbx_strand_id
1 'polypeptide(L)' 'GHVDHGKTTLTAAITTVLAKAGLSELRSFDSIDNAPEEKERG' A
#
# COMPACT_ATOMS: atom_id res chain seq x y z
N GLY A 1 -2.71 -0.54 13.49
CA GLY A 1 -1.28 -0.58 13.88
C GLY A 1 -0.76 0.84 14.00
N HIS A 2 0.25 1.07 14.84
CA HIS A 2 0.87 2.39 15.06
C HIS A 2 1.38 3.01 13.76
N VAL A 3 1.55 4.33 13.75
CA VAL A 3 2.24 5.08 12.69
C VAL A 3 3.63 4.47 12.45
N ASP A 4 4.11 4.48 11.21
CA ASP A 4 5.40 3.89 10.78
C ASP A 4 5.60 2.38 10.89
N HIS A 5 4.59 1.61 11.31
CA HIS A 5 4.65 0.14 11.29
C HIS A 5 4.52 -0.48 9.88
N GLY A 6 4.80 0.28 8.81
CA GLY A 6 4.88 -0.23 7.45
C GLY A 6 3.56 -0.76 6.87
N LYS A 7 2.40 -0.30 7.35
CA LYS A 7 1.06 -0.75 6.91
C LYS A 7 0.88 -0.59 5.39
N THR A 8 1.24 0.57 4.86
CA THR A 8 1.19 0.89 3.43
C THR A 8 2.13 0.00 2.61
N THR A 9 3.37 -0.19 3.09
CA THR A 9 4.36 -1.08 2.47
C THR A 9 3.87 -2.52 2.43
N LEU A 10 3.26 -3.00 3.52
CA LEU A 10 2.68 -4.34 3.60
C LEU A 10 1.54 -4.52 2.59
N THR A 11 0.64 -3.55 2.48
CA THR A 11 -0.46 -3.60 1.51
C THR A 11 0.06 -3.63 0.06
N ALA A 12 1.04 -2.79 -0.28
CA ALA A 12 1.64 -2.78 -1.62
C ALA A 12 2.36 -4.10 -1.96
N ALA A 13 3.03 -4.72 -0.98
CA ALA A 13 3.68 -6.01 -1.16
C ALA A 13 2.65 -7.13 -1.42
N ILE A 14 1.55 -7.15 -0.67
CA ILE A 14 0.48 -8.15 -0.84
C ILE A 14 -0.16 -8.06 -2.23
N THR A 15 -0.53 -6.87 -2.68
CA THR A 15 -1.14 -6.68 -4.01
C THR A 15 -0.18 -7.03 -5.14
N THR A 16 1.12 -6.77 -4.97
CA THR A 16 2.15 -7.16 -5.95
C THR A 16 2.28 -8.68 -6.06
N VAL A 17 2.31 -9.40 -4.94
CA VAL A 17 2.43 -10.87 -4.93
C VAL A 17 1.19 -11.53 -5.50
N LEU A 18 -0.01 -11.06 -5.12
CA LEU A 18 -1.27 -11.60 -5.62
C LEU A 18 -1.51 -11.29 -7.10
N ALA A 19 -1.07 -10.11 -7.58
CA ALA A 19 -1.13 -9.77 -8.99
C ALA A 19 -0.23 -10.65 -9.85
N LYS A 20 0.97 -10.99 -9.35
CA LYS A 20 1.85 -11.97 -10.02
C LYS A 20 1.21 -13.36 -10.13
N ALA A 21 0.34 -13.72 -9.19
CA ALA A 21 -0.42 -14.97 -9.23
C ALA A 21 -1.71 -14.88 -10.08
N GLY A 22 -2.03 -13.72 -10.67
CA GLY A 22 -3.28 -13.50 -11.41
C GLY A 22 -4.52 -13.43 -10.53
N LEU A 23 -4.35 -13.29 -9.20
CA LEU A 23 -5.43 -13.30 -8.22
C LEU A 23 -5.88 -11.90 -7.78
N SER A 24 -5.15 -10.85 -8.18
CA SER A 24 -5.53 -9.48 -7.89
C SER A 24 -5.03 -8.49 -8.95
N GLU A 25 -5.60 -7.30 -8.95
CA GLU A 25 -5.04 -6.16 -9.66
C GLU A 25 -3.89 -5.54 -8.86
N LEU A 26 -2.87 -5.06 -9.56
CA LEU A 26 -1.70 -4.43 -8.95
C LEU A 26 -2.08 -3.02 -8.48
N ARG A 27 -1.98 -2.76 -7.17
CA ARG A 27 -2.13 -1.41 -6.60
C ARG A 27 -0.76 -0.89 -6.17
N SER A 28 -0.37 0.26 -6.72
CA SER A 28 0.87 0.96 -6.35
C SER A 28 0.77 1.58 -4.96
N PHE A 29 1.91 1.77 -4.31
CA PHE A 29 2.03 2.40 -2.99
C PHE A 29 1.28 3.74 -2.91
N ASP A 30 1.50 4.60 -3.91
CA ASP A 30 0.86 5.92 -4.02
C ASP A 30 -0.66 5.85 -4.13
N SER A 31 -1.22 4.73 -4.61
CA SER A 31 -2.67 4.53 -4.68
C SER A 31 -3.29 4.11 -3.34
N ILE A 32 -2.46 3.59 -2.43
CA ILE A 32 -2.86 3.14 -1.09
C ILE A 32 -2.73 4.31 -0.11
N ASP A 33 -1.72 5.16 -0.30
CA ASP A 33 -1.42 6.31 0.55
C ASP A 33 -2.07 7.62 0.03
N ASN A 34 -3.39 7.63 -0.02
CA ASN A 34 -4.17 8.73 -0.61
C ASN A 34 -4.91 9.61 0.41
N ALA A 35 -4.71 9.37 1.71
CA ALA A 35 -5.30 10.22 2.74
C ALA A 35 -4.61 11.59 2.75
N PRO A 36 -5.36 12.72 2.80
CA PRO A 36 -4.78 14.06 2.86
C PRO A 36 -3.78 14.23 4.02
N GLU A 37 -4.08 13.62 5.17
CA GLU A 37 -3.26 13.62 6.38
C GLU A 37 -1.91 12.92 6.20
N GLU A 38 -1.86 11.80 5.46
CA GLU A 38 -0.61 11.05 5.26
C GLU A 38 0.28 11.72 4.19
N LYS A 39 -0.31 12.45 3.22
CA LYS A 39 0.45 13.29 2.27
C LYS A 39 1.18 14.47 2.92
N GLU A 40 0.60 15.06 3.96
CA GLU A 40 1.25 16.12 4.74
C GLU A 40 2.34 15.58 5.68
N ARG A 41 2.33 14.27 5.96
CA ARG A 41 3.24 13.60 6.89
C ARG A 41 4.43 12.91 6.22
N GLY A 42 4.55 13.01 4.89
CA GLY A 42 5.63 12.43 4.08
C GLY A 42 7.03 12.77 4.59
#